data_AF-A0A3M2E6E1-F1
#
_entry.id   AF-A0A3M2E6E1-F1
#
_cell.length_a   1.000
_cell.length_b   1.000
_cell.length_c   1.000
_cell.angle_alpha   90.00
_cell.angle_beta   90.00
_cell.angle_gamma   90.00
#
_symmetry.space_group_name_H-M   'P 1'
#
loop_
_entity.id
_entity.type
_entity.pdbx_description
1 polymer ?
#
loop_
_entity_poly.entity_id
_entity_poly.type
_entity_poly.pdbx_seq_one_letter_code
_entity_poly.pdbx_strand_id
1 'polypeptide(L)'
;MNLLEVATLLVVAAAAFGTVNYFLFRLPSAIGILTVALLASALVMGTDYLLPGLGLSDRVRAVVATIRFDSALLEGMLGLLLFAGALHVKLADLRAQWRVVLLMATIGVAVSTAVIGVGFSWVTGMPVLVALVFGALISPTDPVAVLGVLRE
;
A
#
# COMPACT_ATOMS: atom_id res chain seq x y z
N MET A 1 -15.56 -3.81 17.60
CA MET A 1 -15.53 -4.80 16.51
C MET A 1 -14.49 -5.83 16.84
N ASN A 2 -14.82 -7.11 16.75
CA ASN A 2 -13.83 -8.17 16.92
C ASN A 2 -12.97 -8.31 15.65
N LEU A 3 -11.77 -8.88 15.77
CA LEU A 3 -10.84 -9.06 14.62
C LEU A 3 -11.52 -9.78 13.44
N LEU A 4 -12.35 -10.78 13.73
CA LEU A 4 -13.12 -11.53 12.73
C LEU A 4 -14.14 -10.65 12.00
N GLU A 5 -14.81 -9.72 12.69
CA GLU A 5 -15.78 -8.81 12.07
C GLU A 5 -15.07 -7.83 11.14
N VAL A 6 -13.92 -7.29 11.56
CA VAL A 6 -13.09 -6.42 10.73
C VAL A 6 -12.58 -7.18 9.52
N ALA A 7 -12.04 -8.39 9.69
CA ALA A 7 -11.58 -9.24 8.60
C ALA A 7 -12.71 -9.56 7.61
N THR A 8 -13.90 -9.89 8.13
CA THR A 8 -15.08 -10.17 7.30
C THR A 8 -15.51 -8.94 6.52
N LEU A 9 -15.56 -7.78 7.17
CA LEU A 9 -15.90 -6.52 6.51
C LEU A 9 -14.91 -6.17 5.40
N LEU A 10 -13.61 -6.33 5.65
CA LEU A 10 -12.56 -6.12 4.65
C LEU A 10 -12.68 -7.09 3.47
N VAL A 11 -12.91 -8.38 3.73
CA VAL A 11 -13.07 -9.41 2.69
C VAL A 11 -14.33 -9.16 1.85
N VAL A 12 -15.46 -8.85 2.50
CA VAL A 12 -16.71 -8.54 1.80
C VAL A 12 -16.57 -7.27 0.97
N ALA A 13 -15.95 -6.22 1.50
CA ALA A 13 -15.69 -4.99 0.75
C ALA A 13 -14.77 -5.25 -0.46
N ALA A 14 -13.69 -6.02 -0.27
CA ALA A 14 -12.78 -6.41 -1.34
C ALA A 14 -13.49 -7.24 -2.42
N ALA A 15 -14.35 -8.19 -2.05
CA ALA A 15 -15.12 -9.02 -2.98
C ALA A 15 -16.20 -8.23 -3.72
N ALA A 16 -16.92 -7.35 -3.02
CA ALA A 16 -17.92 -6.47 -3.61
C ALA A 16 -17.27 -5.57 -4.67
N PHE A 17 -16.15 -4.94 -4.31
CA PHE A 17 -15.43 -4.13 -5.28
C PHE A 17 -14.80 -4.96 -6.41
N GLY A 18 -14.18 -6.10 -6.10
CA GLY A 18 -13.63 -6.99 -7.13
C GLY A 18 -14.69 -7.37 -8.17
N THR A 19 -15.93 -7.60 -7.72
CA THR A 19 -17.08 -7.85 -8.58
C THR A 19 -17.43 -6.63 -9.43
N VAL A 20 -17.53 -5.43 -8.84
CA VAL A 20 -17.79 -4.18 -9.59
C VAL A 20 -16.68 -3.89 -10.60
N ASN A 21 -15.42 -4.05 -10.19
CA ASN A 21 -14.26 -3.88 -11.05
C ASN A 21 -14.29 -4.86 -12.23
N TYR A 22 -14.62 -6.13 -11.98
CA TYR A 22 -14.74 -7.15 -13.04
C TYR A 22 -15.79 -6.78 -14.09
N PHE A 23 -16.96 -6.29 -13.66
CA PHE A 23 -18.07 -5.96 -14.57
C PHE A 23 -17.97 -4.59 -15.25
N LEU A 24 -17.48 -3.55 -14.56
CA LEU A 24 -17.49 -2.17 -15.09
C LEU A 24 -16.13 -1.67 -15.59
N PHE A 25 -15.05 -1.87 -14.82
CA PHE A 25 -13.80 -1.10 -15.01
C PHE A 25 -12.63 -1.93 -15.57
N ARG A 26 -12.60 -3.24 -15.31
CA ARG A 26 -11.53 -4.19 -15.70
C ARG A 26 -10.11 -3.68 -15.41
N LEU A 27 -9.93 -2.98 -14.29
CA LEU A 27 -8.62 -2.47 -13.88
C LEU A 27 -7.78 -3.59 -13.27
N PRO A 28 -6.44 -3.54 -13.40
CA PRO A 28 -5.54 -4.37 -12.62
C PRO A 28 -5.87 -4.28 -11.13
N SER A 29 -5.87 -5.43 -10.44
CA SER A 29 -6.38 -5.56 -9.06
C SER A 29 -5.78 -4.52 -8.10
N ALA A 30 -4.47 -4.28 -8.18
CA ALA A 30 -3.79 -3.28 -7.33
C ALA A 30 -4.32 -1.85 -7.53
N ILE A 31 -4.52 -1.44 -8.79
CA ILE A 31 -5.05 -0.11 -9.13
C ILE A 31 -6.50 0.01 -8.65
N GLY A 32 -7.27 -1.06 -8.83
CA GLY A 32 -8.65 -1.14 -8.35
C GLY A 32 -8.76 -0.92 -6.85
N ILE A 33 -8.03 -1.69 -6.04
CA ILE A 33 -8.05 -1.58 -4.57
C ILE A 33 -7.67 -0.17 -4.11
N LEU A 34 -6.62 0.42 -4.69
CA LEU A 34 -6.20 1.79 -4.37
C LEU A 34 -7.31 2.82 -4.68
N THR A 35 -7.92 2.70 -5.86
CA THR A 35 -8.98 3.62 -6.30
C THR A 35 -10.18 3.58 -5.35
N VAL A 36 -10.56 2.40 -4.88
CA VAL A 36 -11.66 2.26 -3.90
C VAL A 36 -11.30 2.87 -2.58
N ALA A 37 -10.10 2.56 -2.07
CA ALA A 37 -9.68 3.09 -0.79
C ALA A 37 -9.70 4.62 -0.81
N LEU A 38 -9.22 5.22 -1.90
CA LEU A 38 -9.25 6.67 -2.12
C LEU A 38 -10.68 7.20 -2.26
N LEU A 39 -11.53 6.58 -3.08
CA LEU A 39 -12.92 7.01 -3.26
C LEU A 39 -13.74 6.88 -1.97
N ALA A 40 -13.61 5.76 -1.26
CA ALA A 40 -14.25 5.54 0.02
C ALA A 40 -13.78 6.56 1.07
N SER A 41 -12.48 6.85 1.13
CA SER A 41 -11.92 7.88 2.01
C SER A 41 -12.45 9.28 1.66
N ALA A 42 -12.47 9.63 0.37
CA ALA A 42 -13.01 10.90 -0.12
C ALA A 42 -14.51 11.04 0.16
N LEU A 43 -15.29 9.96 0.00
CA LEU A 43 -16.71 9.94 0.33
C LEU A 43 -16.96 10.13 1.82
N VAL A 44 -16.19 9.47 2.69
CA VAL A 44 -16.29 9.66 4.15
C VAL A 44 -15.96 11.11 4.53
N MET A 45 -14.90 11.69 3.97
CA MET A 45 -14.57 13.09 4.23
C MET A 45 -15.65 14.05 3.68
N GLY A 46 -16.20 13.74 2.50
CA GLY A 46 -17.26 14.53 1.89
C GLY A 46 -18.59 14.46 2.66
N THR A 47 -18.97 13.31 3.20
CA THR A 47 -20.19 13.17 4.01
C THR A 47 -20.07 13.93 5.33
N ASP A 48 -18.90 13.92 5.95
CA ASP A 48 -18.64 14.67 7.18
C ASP A 48 -18.66 16.19 6.95
N TYR A 49 -18.23 16.66 5.77
CA TYR A 49 -18.35 18.05 5.37
C TYR A 49 -19.80 18.50 5.13
N LEU A 50 -20.62 17.65 4.49
CA LEU A 50 -22.02 17.97 4.17
C LEU A 50 -22.97 17.77 5.36
N LEU A 51 -22.67 16.83 6.26
CA LEU A 51 -23.49 16.44 7.40
C LEU A 51 -22.63 16.27 8.67
N PRO A 52 -22.10 17.38 9.23
CA PRO A 52 -21.15 17.33 10.36
C PRO A 52 -21.73 16.72 11.65
N GLY A 53 -23.04 16.53 11.74
CA GLY A 53 -23.69 15.88 12.89
C GLY A 53 -23.53 14.36 12.97
N LEU A 54 -23.02 13.69 11.93
CA LEU A 54 -22.89 12.23 11.89
C LEU A 54 -21.59 11.72 12.53
N GLY A 55 -20.53 12.55 12.60
CA GLY A 55 -19.23 12.18 13.17
C GLY A 55 -18.62 10.92 12.54
N LEU A 56 -18.82 10.77 11.23
CA LEU A 56 -18.56 9.51 10.53
C LEU A 56 -17.05 9.28 10.38
N SER A 57 -16.30 10.35 10.14
CA SER A 57 -14.83 10.36 10.13
C SER A 57 -14.24 9.85 11.44
N ASP A 58 -14.75 10.31 12.59
CA ASP A 58 -14.25 9.93 13.91
C ASP A 58 -14.50 8.46 14.22
N ARG A 59 -15.67 7.93 13.83
CA ARG A 59 -16.00 6.50 13.98
C ARG A 59 -15.10 5.64 13.11
N VAL A 60 -14.90 6.00 11.85
CA VAL A 60 -14.00 5.28 10.95
C VAL A 60 -12.57 5.33 11.47
N ARG A 61 -12.10 6.50 11.94
CA ARG A 61 -10.77 6.66 12.51
C ARG A 61 -10.57 5.84 13.79
N ALA A 62 -11.57 5.76 14.65
CA ALA A 62 -11.55 4.92 15.85
C ALA A 62 -11.42 3.43 15.48
N VAL A 63 -12.17 2.96 14.46
CA VAL A 63 -12.04 1.58 13.97
C VAL A 63 -10.65 1.34 13.37
N VAL A 64 -10.15 2.23 12.53
CA VAL A 64 -8.81 2.09 11.93
C VAL A 64 -7.72 2.08 13.00
N ALA A 65 -7.83 2.91 14.04
CA ALA A 65 -6.87 2.94 15.15
C ALA A 65 -6.86 1.64 15.98
N THR A 66 -7.93 0.83 15.95
CA THR A 66 -7.93 -0.50 16.57
C THR A 66 -7.19 -1.56 15.74
N ILE A 67 -6.94 -1.29 14.45
CA ILE A 67 -6.18 -2.18 13.58
C ILE A 67 -4.69 -1.97 13.87
N ARG A 68 -4.08 -2.93 14.56
CA ARG A 68 -2.62 -3.00 14.74
C ARG A 68 -1.94 -3.39 13.43
N PHE A 69 -1.81 -2.42 12.54
CA PHE A 69 -1.22 -2.61 11.22
C PHE A 69 0.22 -3.12 11.29
N ASP A 70 0.98 -2.63 12.29
CA ASP A 70 2.34 -3.08 12.59
C ASP A 70 2.40 -4.60 12.74
N SER A 71 1.65 -5.17 13.69
CA SER A 71 1.70 -6.62 13.95
C SER A 71 1.06 -7.43 12.83
N ALA A 72 -0.05 -6.97 12.27
CA ALA A 72 -0.74 -7.72 11.22
C ALA A 72 0.06 -7.78 9.92
N LEU A 73 0.60 -6.64 9.47
CA LEU A 73 1.29 -6.55 8.18
C LEU A 73 2.78 -6.88 8.32
N LEU A 74 3.51 -6.23 9.25
CA LEU A 74 4.97 -6.38 9.33
C LEU A 74 5.38 -7.72 9.95
N GLU A 75 4.72 -8.14 11.04
CA GLU A 75 5.08 -9.38 11.74
C GLU A 75 4.37 -10.61 11.14
N GLY A 76 3.12 -10.45 10.69
CA GLY A 76 2.33 -11.55 10.13
C GLY A 76 2.52 -11.77 8.63
N MET A 77 2.00 -10.84 7.82
CA MET A 77 1.80 -11.06 6.38
C MET A 77 3.08 -10.87 5.55
N LEU A 78 3.93 -9.91 5.89
CA LEU A 78 5.09 -9.51 5.08
C LEU A 78 6.07 -10.67 4.88
N GLY A 79 6.40 -11.42 5.94
CA GLY A 79 7.30 -12.58 5.83
C GLY A 79 6.78 -13.65 4.87
N LEU A 80 5.48 -13.96 4.94
CA LEU A 80 4.83 -14.94 4.05
C LEU A 80 4.80 -14.45 2.60
N LEU A 81 4.50 -13.16 2.37
CA LEU A 81 4.50 -12.56 1.03
C LEU A 81 5.90 -12.55 0.42
N LEU A 82 6.93 -12.18 1.18
CA LEU A 82 8.32 -12.19 0.72
C LEU A 82 8.79 -13.60 0.40
N PHE A 83 8.41 -14.59 1.22
CA PHE A 83 8.71 -16.00 0.95
C PHE A 83 8.03 -16.49 -0.33
N ALA A 84 6.73 -16.23 -0.49
CA ALA A 84 5.98 -16.59 -1.69
C ALA A 84 6.54 -15.89 -2.94
N GLY A 85 6.94 -14.63 -2.82
CA GLY A 85 7.61 -13.88 -3.89
C GLY A 85 8.95 -14.50 -4.28
N ALA A 86 9.77 -14.89 -3.29
CA ALA A 86 11.07 -15.50 -3.52
C ALA A 86 10.98 -16.86 -4.23
N LEU A 87 9.94 -17.67 -3.94
CA LEU A 87 9.70 -18.96 -4.62
C LEU A 87 9.48 -18.81 -6.14
N HIS A 88 9.04 -17.64 -6.60
CA HIS A 88 8.82 -17.37 -8.01
C HIS A 88 10.06 -16.86 -8.75
N VAL A 89 11.16 -16.54 -8.04
CA VAL A 89 12.39 -16.00 -8.62
C VAL A 89 13.34 -17.14 -8.99
N LYS A 90 13.72 -17.22 -10.26
CA LYS A 90 14.74 -18.16 -10.74
C LYS A 90 16.13 -17.70 -10.30
N LEU A 91 16.81 -18.49 -9.48
CA LEU A 91 18.16 -18.17 -8.98
C LEU A 91 19.19 -18.03 -10.11
N ALA A 92 19.05 -18.76 -11.21
CA ALA A 92 19.94 -18.65 -12.37
C ALA A 92 19.88 -17.24 -13.00
N ASP A 93 18.68 -16.71 -13.18
CA ASP A 93 18.45 -15.37 -13.76
C ASP A 93 18.91 -14.28 -12.78
N LEU A 94 18.64 -14.47 -11.48
CA LEU A 94 19.12 -13.57 -10.43
C LEU A 94 20.65 -13.50 -10.39
N ARG A 95 21.33 -14.66 -10.51
CA ARG A 95 22.79 -14.73 -10.55
C ARG A 95 23.35 -14.10 -11.82
N ALA A 96 22.64 -14.13 -12.95
CA ALA A 96 23.08 -13.46 -14.17
C ALA A 96 23.05 -11.92 -14.03
N GLN A 97 22.08 -11.38 -13.28
CA GLN A 97 21.84 -9.93 -13.15
C GLN A 97 22.16 -9.35 -11.76
N TRP A 98 22.89 -10.09 -10.92
CA TRP A 98 23.09 -9.76 -9.50
C TRP A 98 23.64 -8.35 -9.25
N ARG A 99 24.51 -7.84 -10.15
CA ARG A 99 25.10 -6.49 -10.03
C ARG A 99 24.06 -5.40 -10.19
N VAL A 100 23.15 -5.56 -11.16
CA VAL A 100 22.08 -4.59 -11.43
C VAL A 100 21.07 -4.61 -10.29
N VAL A 101 20.67 -5.80 -9.86
CA VAL A 101 19.73 -5.97 -8.73
C VAL A 101 20.30 -5.34 -7.46
N LEU A 102 21.57 -5.62 -7.14
CA LEU A 102 22.23 -5.07 -5.95
C LEU A 102 22.33 -3.55 -6.01
N LEU A 103 22.66 -2.98 -7.18
CA LEU A 103 22.72 -1.53 -7.36
C LEU A 103 21.34 -0.88 -7.19
N MET A 104 20.30 -1.46 -7.79
CA MET A 104 18.93 -0.95 -7.67
C MET A 104 18.40 -1.05 -6.23
N ALA A 105 18.66 -2.17 -5.54
CA ALA A 105 18.20 -2.40 -4.17
C ALA A 105 18.94 -1.58 -3.10
N THR A 106 20.12 -1.03 -3.41
CA THR A 106 20.92 -0.25 -2.45
C THR A 106 21.00 1.22 -2.84
N ILE A 107 21.86 1.53 -3.82
CA ILE A 107 22.11 2.90 -4.28
C ILE A 107 20.84 3.49 -4.91
N GLY A 108 20.10 2.71 -5.69
CA GLY A 108 18.84 3.16 -6.30
C GLY A 108 17.83 3.61 -5.25
N VAL A 109 17.60 2.78 -4.22
CA VAL A 109 16.70 3.12 -3.10
C VAL A 109 17.21 4.31 -2.30
N ALA A 110 18.52 4.38 -2.01
CA ALA A 110 19.10 5.51 -1.27
C ALA A 110 18.95 6.84 -2.02
N VAL A 111 19.23 6.85 -3.32
CA VAL A 111 19.07 8.03 -4.18
C VAL A 111 17.60 8.42 -4.29
N SER A 112 16.70 7.46 -4.53
CA SER A 112 15.26 7.71 -4.61
C SER A 112 14.71 8.27 -3.29
N THR A 113 15.12 7.69 -2.15
CA THR A 113 14.77 8.20 -0.81
C THR A 113 15.22 9.64 -0.61
N ALA A 114 16.46 9.97 -1.00
CA ALA A 114 17.00 11.32 -0.87
C ALA A 114 16.26 12.31 -1.80
N VAL A 115 16.06 11.95 -3.07
CA VAL A 115 15.38 12.81 -4.05
C VAL A 115 13.94 13.08 -3.64
N ILE A 116 13.19 12.03 -3.29
CA ILE A 116 11.79 12.17 -2.91
C ILE A 116 11.67 12.86 -1.56
N GLY A 117 12.46 12.48 -0.57
CA GLY A 117 12.39 13.08 0.77
C GLY A 117 12.78 14.55 0.78
N VAL A 118 13.88 14.93 0.13
CA VAL A 118 14.30 16.33 0.03
C VAL A 118 13.30 17.13 -0.81
N GLY A 119 12.84 16.59 -1.95
CA GLY A 119 11.81 17.22 -2.78
C GLY A 119 10.51 17.46 -2.02
N PHE A 120 10.07 16.48 -1.23
CA PHE A 120 8.86 16.58 -0.41
C PHE A 120 9.01 17.61 0.71
N SER A 121 10.16 17.63 1.40
CA SER A 121 10.48 18.66 2.40
C SER A 121 10.46 20.06 1.79
N TRP A 122 11.00 20.21 0.58
CA TRP A 122 11.03 21.50 -0.11
C TRP A 122 9.64 22.01 -0.50
N VAL A 123 8.76 21.13 -0.99
CA VAL A 123 7.39 21.50 -1.40
C VAL A 123 6.47 21.76 -0.20
N THR A 124 6.59 20.96 0.86
CA THR A 124 5.66 21.00 2.00
C THR A 124 6.16 21.82 3.20
N GLY A 125 7.45 22.13 3.24
CA GLY A 125 8.10 22.75 4.40
C GLY A 125 8.28 21.80 5.60
N MET A 126 8.01 20.50 5.45
CA MET A 126 8.17 19.54 6.54
C MET A 126 9.65 19.35 6.93
N PRO A 127 9.95 19.02 8.20
CA PRO A 127 11.31 18.71 8.64
C PRO A 127 11.95 17.63 7.77
N VAL A 128 13.19 17.86 7.34
CA VAL A 128 13.92 16.98 6.40
C VAL A 128 13.94 15.53 6.87
N LEU A 129 14.13 15.29 8.18
CA LEU A 129 14.11 13.93 8.74
C LEU A 129 12.77 13.21 8.53
N VAL A 130 11.64 13.90 8.74
CA VAL A 130 10.31 13.33 8.54
C VAL A 130 10.06 13.05 7.05
N ALA A 131 10.47 13.97 6.19
CA ALA A 131 10.34 13.81 4.75
C ALA A 131 11.24 12.68 4.20
N LEU A 132 12.43 12.48 4.77
CA LEU A 132 13.31 11.35 4.43
C LEU A 132 12.71 10.01 4.88
N VAL A 133 12.04 9.96 6.05
CA VAL A 133 11.29 8.76 6.46
C VAL A 133 10.16 8.46 5.48
N PHE A 134 9.43 9.49 5.04
CA PHE A 134 8.42 9.33 3.99
C PHE A 134 9.04 8.80 2.68
N GLY A 135 10.14 9.39 2.23
CA GLY A 135 10.88 8.94 1.04
C GLY A 135 11.32 7.47 1.15
N ALA A 136 11.82 7.05 2.32
CA ALA A 136 12.25 5.68 2.57
C ALA A 136 11.08 4.69 2.56
N LEU A 137 9.89 5.14 2.97
CA LEU A 137 8.67 4.31 3.00
C LEU A 137 8.13 4.04 1.59
N ILE A 138 8.25 4.99 0.67
CA ILE A 138 7.69 4.86 -0.70
C ILE A 138 8.72 4.47 -1.77
N SER A 139 10.02 4.50 -1.44
CA SER A 139 11.08 4.19 -2.40
C SER A 139 11.21 2.70 -2.77
N PRO A 140 11.00 1.72 -1.87
CA PRO A 140 11.04 0.31 -2.24
C PRO A 140 9.88 -0.04 -3.19
N THR A 141 10.19 -0.67 -4.32
CA THR A 141 9.17 -1.15 -5.28
C THR A 141 8.56 -2.47 -4.80
N ASP A 142 7.24 -2.61 -4.83
CA ASP A 142 6.56 -3.86 -4.47
C ASP A 142 6.57 -4.88 -5.63
N PRO A 143 7.31 -6.00 -5.50
CA PRO A 143 7.32 -7.04 -6.53
C PRO A 143 5.98 -7.79 -6.63
N VAL A 144 5.19 -7.85 -5.54
CA VAL A 144 3.93 -8.62 -5.51
C VAL A 144 2.88 -7.96 -6.39
N ALA A 145 2.75 -6.64 -6.31
CA ALA A 145 1.85 -5.86 -7.16
C ALA A 145 2.19 -5.98 -8.65
N VAL A 146 3.48 -6.02 -9.02
CA VAL A 146 3.92 -6.07 -10.43
C VAL A 146 3.85 -7.49 -11.00
N LEU A 147 4.18 -8.52 -10.20
CA LEU A 147 4.09 -9.92 -10.63
C LEU A 147 2.65 -10.35 -10.94
N GLY A 148 1.66 -9.77 -10.27
CA GLY A 148 0.24 -9.99 -10.56
C GLY A 148 -0.21 -9.38 -11.90
N VAL A 149 0.44 -8.30 -12.36
CA VAL A 149 0.09 -7.60 -13.61
C VAL A 149 0.83 -8.18 -14.82
N LEU A 150 2.09 -8.62 -14.65
CA LEU A 150 2.90 -9.17 -15.74
C LEU A 150 2.59 -10.63 -16.12
N ARG A 151 1.71 -11.30 -15.37
CA ARG A 151 1.32 -12.70 -15.57
C ARG A 151 -0.08 -12.88 -16.18
N GLU A 152 -0.78 -11.79 -16.45
CA GLU A 152 -1.95 -11.75 -17.36
C GLU A 152 -1.47 -11.44 -18.79
#